data_AF-A0A2U2SAY0-F1
#
_entry.id   AF-A0A2U2SAY0-F1
#
_cell.length_a   1.000
_cell.length_b   1.000
_cell.length_c   1.000
_cell.angle_alpha   90.00
_cell.angle_beta   90.00
_cell.angle_gamma   90.00
#
_symmetry.space_group_name_H-M   'P 1'
#
loop_
_entity.id
_entity.type
_entity.pdbx_description
1 polymer ?
#
loop_
_entity_poly.entity_id
_entity_poly.type
_entity_poly.pdbx_seq_one_letter_code
_entity_poly.pdbx_strand_id
1 'polypeptide(L)'
;MHDHPYASQILTFIERLERLDAGERARLKRNAGKTLAEARDTALALFYRLLPPQVPEHHEETYFLVATLYPLAEAGSSGNLGDALRRARTMTRENPGLDRRVRVLLDADATQLPFRLRQAIHYLASARIPVNWAQLLQDLLAWDHPRRWVQREWARAYFAGPSPEE
;
A
#
# COMPACT_ATOMS: atom_id res chain seq x y z
N MET A 1 7.07 0.51 19.05
CA MET A 1 8.03 0.06 18.01
C MET A 1 7.99 -1.45 17.99
N HIS A 2 7.13 -2.03 17.16
CA HIS A 2 7.03 -3.49 17.04
C HIS A 2 8.20 -3.93 16.15
N ASP A 3 9.05 -4.81 16.67
CA ASP A 3 10.18 -5.37 15.94
C ASP A 3 9.61 -6.24 14.81
N HIS A 4 9.67 -5.75 13.58
CA HIS A 4 9.13 -6.47 12.43
C HIS A 4 10.25 -7.31 11.81
N PRO A 5 10.12 -8.65 11.80
CA PRO A 5 11.17 -9.54 11.31
C PRO A 5 11.50 -9.33 9.81
N TYR A 6 10.69 -8.52 9.10
CA TYR A 6 10.83 -8.24 7.67
C TYR A 6 11.31 -6.82 7.36
N ALA A 7 11.67 -6.00 8.35
CA ALA A 7 12.02 -4.60 8.13
C ALA A 7 13.14 -4.43 7.08
N SER A 8 14.17 -5.28 7.13
CA SER A 8 15.27 -5.25 6.15
C SER A 8 14.80 -5.59 4.73
N GLN A 9 13.94 -6.61 4.58
CA GLN A 9 13.41 -7.04 3.28
C GLN A 9 12.49 -5.97 2.69
N ILE A 10 11.64 -5.35 3.52
CA ILE A 10 10.76 -4.26 3.10
C ILE A 10 11.60 -3.09 2.54
N LEU A 11 12.59 -2.62 3.28
CA LEU A 11 13.44 -1.51 2.84
C LEU A 11 14.20 -1.85 1.55
N THR A 12 14.81 -3.04 1.50
CA THR A 12 15.50 -3.54 0.29
C THR A 12 14.58 -3.57 -0.93
N PHE A 13 13.32 -3.99 -0.73
CA PHE A 13 12.34 -4.06 -1.81
C PHE A 13 11.95 -2.68 -2.32
N ILE A 14 11.64 -1.73 -1.42
CA ILE A 14 11.31 -0.35 -1.81
C ILE A 14 12.49 0.32 -2.53
N GLU A 15 13.71 0.15 -2.05
CA GLU A 15 14.91 0.66 -2.72
C GLU A 15 15.10 0.10 -4.14
N ARG A 16 14.67 -1.14 -4.40
CA ARG A 16 14.69 -1.73 -5.74
C ARG A 16 13.58 -1.17 -6.62
N LEU A 17 12.40 -0.91 -6.05
CA LEU A 17 11.28 -0.25 -6.75
C LEU A 17 11.60 1.19 -7.14
N GLU A 18 12.35 1.92 -6.32
CA GLU A 18 12.81 3.28 -6.61
C GLU A 18 13.69 3.36 -7.85
N ARG A 19 14.52 2.33 -8.07
CA ARG A 19 15.46 2.24 -9.21
C ARG A 19 14.82 1.78 -10.53
N LEU A 20 13.52 1.51 -10.55
CA LEU A 20 12.81 1.09 -11.76
C LEU A 20 12.78 2.19 -12.82
N ASP A 21 13.07 1.81 -14.06
CA ASP A 21 12.88 2.68 -15.21
C ASP A 21 11.38 2.83 -15.59
N ALA A 22 11.10 3.72 -16.54
CA ALA A 22 9.73 4.00 -16.99
C ALA A 22 9.04 2.78 -17.64
N GLY A 23 9.78 1.94 -18.35
CA GLY A 23 9.28 0.74 -19.00
C GLY A 23 8.91 -0.36 -18.00
N GLU A 24 9.75 -0.55 -16.98
CA GLU A 24 9.51 -1.49 -15.89
C GLU A 24 8.33 -1.03 -15.01
N ARG A 25 8.27 0.26 -14.69
CA ARG A 25 7.10 0.87 -14.02
C ARG A 25 5.81 0.65 -14.81
N ALA A 26 5.84 0.87 -16.13
CA ALA A 26 4.67 0.63 -16.99
C ALA A 26 4.25 -0.85 -17.00
N ARG A 27 5.21 -1.78 -17.00
CA ARG A 27 4.97 -3.23 -16.97
C ARG A 27 4.27 -3.66 -15.68
N LEU A 28 4.77 -3.22 -14.52
CA LEU A 28 4.14 -3.50 -13.24
C LEU A 28 2.74 -2.88 -13.14
N LYS A 29 2.60 -1.62 -13.58
CA LYS A 29 1.31 -0.90 -13.58
C LYS A 29 0.21 -1.62 -14.33
N ARG A 30 0.51 -2.25 -15.47
CA ARG A 30 -0.47 -3.04 -16.26
C ARG A 30 -0.95 -4.30 -15.56
N ASN A 31 -0.23 -4.74 -14.53
CA ASN A 31 -0.59 -5.89 -13.70
C ASN A 31 -1.20 -5.48 -12.36
N ALA A 32 -1.46 -4.18 -12.13
CA ALA A 32 -2.25 -3.75 -10.98
C ALA A 32 -3.59 -4.49 -10.94
N GLY A 33 -3.96 -5.01 -9.77
CA GLY A 33 -5.19 -5.77 -9.55
C GLY A 33 -5.17 -7.22 -10.07
N LYS A 34 -4.02 -7.73 -10.52
CA LYS A 34 -3.82 -9.15 -10.83
C LYS A 34 -3.08 -9.84 -9.68
N THR A 35 -3.33 -11.13 -9.53
CA THR A 35 -2.53 -12.05 -8.69
C THR A 35 -1.22 -12.43 -9.38
N LEU A 36 -0.29 -13.08 -8.66
CA LEU A 36 0.92 -13.64 -9.25
C LEU A 36 0.60 -14.66 -10.36
N ALA A 37 -0.43 -15.49 -10.15
CA ALA A 37 -0.88 -16.48 -11.12
C ALA A 37 -1.42 -15.84 -12.43
N GLU A 38 -1.95 -14.62 -12.34
CA GLU A 38 -2.50 -13.88 -13.47
C GLU A 38 -1.48 -12.94 -14.13
N ALA A 39 -0.27 -12.83 -13.57
CA ALA A 39 0.77 -11.91 -14.03
C ALA A 39 1.12 -12.16 -15.51
N ARG A 40 1.18 -11.08 -16.30
CA ARG A 40 1.50 -11.12 -17.73
C ARG A 40 2.64 -10.17 -18.08
N ASP A 41 2.98 -10.10 -19.36
CA ASP A 41 3.97 -9.17 -19.90
C ASP A 41 5.35 -9.29 -19.25
N THR A 42 5.77 -10.51 -18.86
CA THR A 42 7.01 -10.79 -18.11
C THR A 42 7.10 -10.09 -16.74
N ALA A 43 5.99 -9.60 -16.20
CA ALA A 43 5.95 -8.97 -14.88
C ALA A 43 6.39 -9.92 -13.76
N LEU A 44 6.15 -11.22 -13.92
CA LEU A 44 6.59 -12.25 -12.97
C LEU A 44 8.13 -12.30 -12.85
N ALA A 45 8.84 -12.31 -13.98
CA ALA A 45 10.30 -12.31 -14.00
C ALA A 45 10.87 -11.01 -13.41
N LEU A 46 10.26 -9.86 -13.75
CA LEU A 46 10.63 -8.58 -13.15
C LEU A 46 10.38 -8.58 -11.64
N PHE A 47 9.24 -9.10 -11.18
CA PHE A 47 8.91 -9.18 -9.76
C PHE A 47 9.93 -10.01 -8.97
N TYR A 48 10.27 -11.23 -9.42
CA TYR A 48 11.26 -12.05 -8.73
C TYR A 48 12.68 -11.47 -8.76
N ARG A 49 13.02 -10.64 -9.76
CA ARG A 49 14.26 -9.85 -9.75
C ARG A 49 14.25 -8.79 -8.64
N LEU A 50 13.09 -8.22 -8.34
CA LEU A 50 12.91 -7.19 -7.31
C LEU A 50 12.76 -7.80 -5.92
N LEU A 51 12.15 -8.97 -5.79
CA LEU A 51 11.88 -9.63 -4.52
C LEU A 51 13.20 -9.88 -3.74
N PRO A 52 13.31 -9.43 -2.48
CA PRO A 52 14.46 -9.74 -1.64
C PRO A 52 14.54 -11.25 -1.38
N PRO A 53 15.74 -11.81 -1.16
CA PRO A 53 15.86 -13.19 -0.71
C PRO A 53 15.16 -13.36 0.65
N GLN A 54 14.75 -14.59 0.95
CA GLN A 54 14.16 -14.99 2.25
C GLN A 54 12.78 -14.38 2.55
N VAL A 55 12.12 -13.77 1.57
CA VAL A 55 10.68 -13.51 1.68
C VAL A 55 9.94 -14.84 1.60
N PRO A 56 9.08 -15.19 2.58
CA PRO A 56 8.28 -16.40 2.50
C PRO A 56 7.28 -16.35 1.35
N GLU A 57 7.03 -17.49 0.70
CA GLU A 57 6.12 -17.61 -0.43
C GLU A 57 4.72 -17.03 -0.14
N HIS A 58 4.19 -17.24 1.07
CA HIS A 58 2.88 -16.73 1.48
C HIS A 58 2.82 -15.19 1.57
N HIS A 59 3.95 -14.49 1.57
CA HIS A 59 4.00 -13.02 1.50
C HIS A 59 4.17 -12.49 0.07
N GLU A 60 4.52 -13.33 -0.89
CA GLU A 60 4.86 -12.87 -2.24
C GLU A 60 3.70 -12.16 -2.93
N GLU A 61 2.46 -12.61 -2.73
CA GLU A 61 1.26 -11.93 -3.25
C GLU A 61 1.13 -10.50 -2.70
N THR A 62 1.47 -10.28 -1.42
CA THR A 62 1.46 -8.95 -0.82
C THR A 62 2.56 -8.06 -1.41
N TYR A 63 3.77 -8.60 -1.59
CA TYR A 63 4.87 -7.89 -2.23
C TYR A 63 4.54 -7.55 -3.70
N PHE A 64 3.91 -8.49 -4.43
CA PHE A 64 3.49 -8.29 -5.81
C PHE A 64 2.39 -7.23 -5.93
N LEU A 65 1.42 -7.25 -5.02
CA LEU A 65 0.41 -6.20 -4.91
C LEU A 65 1.07 -4.83 -4.75
N VAL A 66 2.02 -4.68 -3.82
CA VAL A 66 2.74 -3.41 -3.63
C VAL A 66 3.54 -3.04 -4.88
N ALA A 67 4.24 -3.99 -5.52
CA ALA A 67 5.00 -3.74 -6.74
C ALA A 67 4.15 -3.17 -7.88
N THR A 68 2.93 -3.69 -8.05
CA THR A 68 2.03 -3.27 -9.13
C THR A 68 1.29 -1.96 -8.83
N LEU A 69 1.11 -1.62 -7.55
CA LEU A 69 0.54 -0.36 -7.11
C LEU A 69 1.57 0.78 -7.06
N TYR A 70 2.83 0.47 -6.79
CA TYR A 70 3.91 1.45 -6.64
C TYR A 70 3.99 2.49 -7.78
N PRO A 71 3.88 2.11 -9.07
CA PRO A 71 3.93 3.08 -10.18
C PRO A 71 2.69 3.98 -10.30
N LEU A 72 1.66 3.80 -9.47
CA LEU A 72 0.42 4.58 -9.54
C LEU A 72 0.51 5.89 -8.77
N ALA A 73 1.30 5.97 -7.71
CA ALA A 73 1.40 7.16 -6.86
C ALA A 73 2.85 7.45 -6.47
N GLU A 74 3.15 8.71 -6.17
CA GLU A 74 4.48 9.12 -5.73
C GLU A 74 4.86 8.52 -4.39
N ALA A 75 6.15 8.28 -4.18
CA ALA A 75 6.68 7.81 -2.92
C ALA A 75 6.77 8.95 -1.90
N GLY A 76 6.33 8.68 -0.67
CA GLY A 76 6.51 9.54 0.50
C GLY A 76 7.24 8.80 1.62
N SER A 77 7.69 9.54 2.63
CA SER A 77 8.51 8.99 3.72
C SER A 77 7.82 8.97 5.09
N SER A 78 6.57 9.45 5.19
CA SER A 78 5.91 9.64 6.49
C SER A 78 4.44 9.26 6.50
N GLY A 79 3.98 8.84 7.68
CA GLY A 79 2.59 8.45 7.97
C GLY A 79 2.22 7.08 7.40
N ASN A 80 1.03 6.61 7.78
CA ASN A 80 0.40 5.41 7.22
C ASN A 80 -0.64 5.79 6.13
N LEU A 81 -1.32 4.81 5.54
CA LEU A 81 -2.32 5.08 4.50
C LEU A 81 -3.50 5.91 5.04
N GLY A 82 -3.87 5.74 6.32
CA GLY A 82 -4.87 6.57 7.00
C GLY A 82 -4.49 8.06 7.02
N ASP A 83 -3.22 8.39 7.28
CA ASP A 83 -2.72 9.77 7.21
C ASP A 83 -2.78 10.34 5.79
N ALA A 84 -2.41 9.55 4.79
CA ALA A 84 -2.50 9.95 3.38
C ALA A 84 -3.97 10.24 2.97
N LEU A 85 -4.89 9.36 3.35
CA LEU A 85 -6.32 9.55 3.09
C LEU A 85 -6.90 10.74 3.86
N ARG A 86 -6.44 11.01 5.10
CA ARG A 86 -6.84 12.19 5.87
C ARG A 86 -6.43 13.47 5.15
N ARG A 87 -5.17 13.53 4.69
CA ARG A 87 -4.66 14.66 3.90
C ARG A 87 -5.52 14.89 2.65
N ALA A 88 -5.92 13.82 1.97
CA ALA A 88 -6.78 13.89 0.79
C ALA A 88 -8.15 14.48 1.10
N ARG A 89 -8.75 14.04 2.22
CA ARG A 89 -10.01 14.57 2.74
C ARG A 89 -9.89 16.07 3.05
N THR A 90 -8.83 16.50 3.71
CA THR A 90 -8.68 17.91 4.11
C THR A 90 -8.43 18.84 2.92
N MET A 91 -7.78 18.35 1.86
CA MET A 91 -7.54 19.13 0.65
C MET A 91 -8.79 19.22 -0.25
N THR A 92 -9.68 18.24 -0.18
CA THR A 92 -10.92 18.20 -0.97
C THR A 92 -12.11 18.53 -0.09
N ARG A 93 -12.55 19.80 -0.06
CA ARG A 93 -13.63 20.28 0.83
C ARG A 93 -14.97 19.52 0.68
N GLU A 94 -15.17 18.76 -0.40
CA GLU A 94 -16.42 18.04 -0.69
C GLU A 94 -16.17 16.60 -1.17
N ASN A 95 -15.94 15.66 -0.25
CA ASN A 95 -16.03 14.23 -0.60
C ASN A 95 -16.64 13.40 0.54
N PRO A 96 -17.94 13.56 0.81
CA PRO A 96 -18.65 12.74 1.81
C PRO A 96 -18.59 11.24 1.50
N GLY A 97 -18.32 10.86 0.24
CA GLY A 97 -18.12 9.46 -0.16
C GLY A 97 -16.81 8.85 0.34
N LEU A 98 -15.79 9.65 0.68
CA LEU A 98 -14.47 9.16 1.08
C LEU A 98 -14.53 8.44 2.43
N ASP A 99 -15.18 9.01 3.43
CA ASP A 99 -15.35 8.39 4.75
C ASP A 99 -15.98 6.99 4.65
N ARG A 100 -16.98 6.82 3.76
CA ARG A 100 -17.59 5.51 3.49
C ARG A 100 -16.60 4.55 2.86
N ARG A 101 -15.83 5.00 1.86
CA ARG A 101 -14.80 4.15 1.20
C ARG A 101 -13.72 3.72 2.19
N VAL A 102 -13.31 4.59 3.11
CA VAL A 102 -12.33 4.25 4.15
C VAL A 102 -12.89 3.23 5.13
N ARG A 103 -14.13 3.39 5.63
CA ARG A 103 -14.77 2.36 6.47
C ARG A 103 -14.79 0.99 5.76
N VAL A 104 -15.22 0.97 4.50
CA VAL A 104 -15.22 -0.25 3.69
C VAL A 104 -13.81 -0.82 3.50
N LEU A 105 -12.78 0.01 3.28
CA LEU A 105 -11.40 -0.47 3.21
C LEU A 105 -10.95 -1.13 4.52
N LEU A 106 -11.26 -0.53 5.67
CA LEU A 106 -10.90 -1.05 7.00
C LEU A 106 -11.59 -2.38 7.34
N ASP A 107 -12.77 -2.63 6.78
CA ASP A 107 -13.52 -3.87 6.96
C ASP A 107 -13.14 -4.97 5.96
N ALA A 108 -12.26 -4.67 4.99
CA ALA A 108 -11.86 -5.62 3.95
C ALA A 108 -11.09 -6.82 4.52
N ASP A 109 -11.47 -8.02 4.07
CA ASP A 109 -10.64 -9.22 4.23
C ASP A 109 -9.53 -9.27 3.16
N ALA A 110 -8.64 -10.25 3.25
CA ALA A 110 -7.54 -10.45 2.31
C ALA A 110 -7.97 -10.59 0.83
N THR A 111 -9.18 -11.07 0.55
CA THR A 111 -9.69 -11.24 -0.81
C THR A 111 -10.19 -9.91 -1.40
N GLN A 112 -10.77 -9.06 -0.56
CA GLN A 112 -11.33 -7.77 -0.95
C GLN A 112 -10.29 -6.65 -0.93
N LEU A 113 -9.25 -6.79 -0.10
CA LEU A 113 -8.24 -5.79 0.14
C LEU A 113 -7.51 -5.34 -1.14
N PRO A 114 -7.02 -6.21 -2.05
CA PRO A 114 -6.31 -5.77 -3.25
C PRO A 114 -7.13 -4.81 -4.13
N PHE A 115 -8.41 -5.13 -4.33
CA PHE A 115 -9.30 -4.30 -5.12
C PHE A 115 -9.55 -2.93 -4.47
N ARG A 116 -9.89 -2.92 -3.17
CA ARG A 116 -10.20 -1.69 -2.43
C ARG A 116 -8.96 -0.81 -2.24
N LEU A 117 -7.82 -1.43 -1.96
CA LEU A 117 -6.54 -0.73 -1.84
C LEU A 117 -6.18 -0.05 -3.15
N ARG A 118 -6.32 -0.74 -4.29
CA ARG A 118 -6.08 -0.14 -5.61
C ARG A 118 -6.94 1.12 -5.83
N GLN A 119 -8.22 1.07 -5.46
CA GLN A 119 -9.10 2.24 -5.56
C GLN A 119 -8.62 3.40 -4.68
N ALA A 120 -8.16 3.11 -3.46
CA ALA A 120 -7.60 4.11 -2.56
C ALA A 120 -6.31 4.73 -3.12
N ILE A 121 -5.38 3.92 -3.66
CA ILE A 121 -4.14 4.41 -4.26
C ILE A 121 -4.42 5.27 -5.50
N HIS A 122 -5.35 4.88 -6.37
CA HIS A 122 -5.74 5.72 -7.51
C HIS A 122 -6.31 7.08 -7.06
N TYR A 123 -7.10 7.09 -5.99
CA TYR A 123 -7.62 8.32 -5.44
C TYR A 123 -6.49 9.22 -4.90
N LEU A 124 -5.55 8.66 -4.12
CA LEU A 124 -4.37 9.39 -3.63
C LEU A 124 -3.50 9.93 -4.78
N ALA A 125 -3.30 9.13 -5.82
CA ALA A 125 -2.60 9.55 -7.04
C ALA A 125 -3.31 10.75 -7.71
N SER A 126 -4.63 10.72 -7.86
CA SER A 126 -5.39 11.85 -8.43
C SER A 126 -5.31 13.10 -7.57
N ALA A 127 -5.21 12.95 -6.25
CA ALA A 127 -5.04 14.03 -5.30
C ALA A 127 -3.57 14.49 -5.15
N ARG A 128 -2.63 13.87 -5.88
CA ARG A 128 -1.17 14.09 -5.78
C ARG A 128 -0.62 13.94 -4.36
N ILE A 129 -1.16 12.99 -3.61
CA ILE A 129 -0.70 12.70 -2.25
C ILE A 129 0.25 11.51 -2.28
N PRO A 130 1.49 11.69 -1.78
CA PRO A 130 2.47 10.62 -1.77
C PRO A 130 2.13 9.54 -0.74
N VAL A 131 2.55 8.31 -1.02
CA VAL A 131 2.30 7.12 -0.21
C VAL A 131 3.61 6.64 0.41
N ASN A 132 3.59 6.39 1.72
CA ASN A 132 4.70 5.70 2.38
C ASN A 132 4.62 4.20 2.08
N TRP A 133 5.33 3.77 1.03
CA TRP A 133 5.26 2.40 0.53
C TRP A 133 5.87 1.37 1.49
N ALA A 134 6.91 1.74 2.25
CA ALA A 134 7.50 0.87 3.26
C ALA A 134 6.49 0.60 4.40
N GLN A 135 5.86 1.66 4.91
CA GLN A 135 4.81 1.53 5.93
C GLN A 135 3.60 0.76 5.39
N LEU A 136 3.18 1.03 4.14
CA LEU A 136 2.07 0.31 3.53
C LEU A 136 2.36 -1.18 3.40
N LEU A 137 3.54 -1.57 2.92
CA LEU A 137 3.90 -2.99 2.81
C LEU A 137 3.91 -3.67 4.18
N GLN A 138 4.49 -3.01 5.20
CA GLN A 138 4.47 -3.51 6.57
C GLN A 138 3.05 -3.73 7.10
N ASP A 139 2.16 -2.75 6.86
CA ASP A 139 0.76 -2.81 7.28
C ASP A 139 0.01 -3.96 6.58
N LEU A 140 0.26 -4.17 5.29
CA LEU A 140 -0.40 -5.24 4.53
C LEU A 140 0.05 -6.63 4.96
N LEU A 141 1.34 -6.81 5.29
CA LEU A 141 1.85 -8.08 5.82
C LEU A 141 1.24 -8.45 7.18
N ALA A 142 0.73 -7.46 7.92
CA ALA A 142 0.07 -7.65 9.20
C ALA A 142 -1.46 -7.47 9.14
N TRP A 143 -2.05 -7.40 7.95
CA TRP A 143 -3.46 -7.07 7.77
C TRP A 143 -4.41 -8.04 8.47
N ASP A 144 -4.16 -9.34 8.34
CA ASP A 144 -5.00 -10.41 8.93
C ASP A 144 -4.66 -10.71 10.41
N HIS A 145 -3.85 -9.87 11.05
CA HIS A 145 -3.48 -10.09 12.45
C HIS A 145 -4.76 -10.05 13.34
N PRO A 146 -4.98 -11.04 14.25
CA PRO A 146 -6.23 -11.17 15.02
C PRO A 146 -6.65 -9.92 15.81
N ARG A 147 -5.67 -9.16 16.30
CA ARG A 147 -5.90 -7.89 17.03
C ARG A 147 -6.36 -6.72 16.16
N ARG A 148 -6.40 -6.87 14.83
CA ARG A 148 -6.75 -5.85 13.83
C ARG A 148 -6.06 -4.51 14.10
N TRP A 149 -4.77 -4.55 14.48
CA TRP A 149 -4.07 -3.35 14.93
C TRP A 149 -3.80 -2.40 13.77
N VAL A 150 -3.53 -2.92 12.57
CA VAL A 150 -3.31 -2.12 11.35
C VAL A 150 -4.55 -1.28 11.03
N GLN A 151 -5.73 -1.92 11.00
CA GLN A 151 -7.00 -1.25 10.73
C GLN A 151 -7.29 -0.19 11.79
N ARG A 152 -6.98 -0.47 13.07
CA ARG A 152 -7.15 0.50 14.17
C ARG A 152 -6.21 1.70 14.02
N GLU A 153 -4.95 1.49 13.65
CA GLU A 153 -3.99 2.56 13.41
C GLU A 153 -4.36 3.41 12.19
N TRP A 154 -4.80 2.79 11.10
CA TRP A 154 -5.32 3.51 9.93
C TRP A 154 -6.58 4.31 10.27
N ALA A 155 -7.50 3.72 11.04
CA ALA A 155 -8.71 4.40 11.50
C ALA A 155 -8.40 5.58 12.43
N ARG A 156 -7.48 5.40 13.38
CA ARG A 156 -7.02 6.46 14.28
C ARG A 156 -6.41 7.60 13.49
N ALA A 157 -5.47 7.30 12.59
CA ALA A 157 -4.89 8.30 11.71
C ALA A 157 -5.99 9.01 10.90
N TYR A 158 -6.90 8.28 10.26
CA TYR A 158 -7.90 8.91 9.39
C TYR A 158 -8.97 9.75 10.13
N PHE A 159 -9.57 9.20 11.19
CA PHE A 159 -10.75 9.78 11.84
C PHE A 159 -10.44 10.66 13.05
N ALA A 160 -9.42 10.33 13.85
CA ALA A 160 -9.12 11.09 15.06
C ALA A 160 -8.36 12.39 14.77
N GLY A 161 -7.65 12.47 13.64
CA GLY A 161 -6.72 13.57 13.38
C GLY A 161 -5.52 13.54 14.34
N PRO A 162 -4.55 14.46 14.24
CA PRO A 162 -3.66 14.69 15.36
C PRO A 162 -4.55 15.04 16.55
N SER A 163 -4.37 14.33 17.68
CA SER A 163 -4.88 14.83 18.95
C SER A 163 -4.42 16.30 19.04
N PRO A 164 -5.30 17.25 19.38
CA PRO A 164 -4.79 18.56 19.79
C PRO A 164 -3.81 18.26 20.92
N GLU A 165 -2.53 18.57 20.67
CA GLU A 165 -1.48 18.44 21.66
C GLU A 165 -1.94 19.24 22.90
N GLU A 166 -1.93 18.59 24.07
CA GLU A 166 -2.06 19.25 25.37
C GLU A 166 -0.84 20.12 25.66
#